data_AF-A0A317SM55-F1
#
_entry.id   AF-A0A317SM55-F1
#
_cell.length_a   1.000
_cell.length_b   1.000
_cell.length_c   1.000
_cell.angle_alpha   90.00
_cell.angle_beta   90.00
_cell.angle_gamma   90.00
#
_symmetry.space_group_name_H-M   'P 1'
#
loop_
_entity.id
_entity.type
_entity.pdbx_description
1 polymer ?
#
loop_
_entity_poly.entity_id
_entity_poly.type
_entity_poly.pdbx_seq_one_letter_code
_entity_poly.pdbx_strand_id
1 'polypeptide(L)'
;KGVYIDRHERKDMVAYRERFVKILKGLWPFVIEFEDDGSRKEKTYPMRCEVGGLTRPIILIIYDESTFSSNDLWRQAWVKQGSQIIRPKGRGQGITVSEFLLPWQRLSLDGISQQERQALCLPTQVTILFKYGRENSYWEGGHLVQQVTELAIPIAQLAYPGYEFLFLFDNSSSHGAFAQGALLAQNMSLGPGGKQNWL
;
A
#
# COMPACT_ATOMS: atom_id res chain seq x y z
N LYS A 1 -18.37 26.84 -8.77
CA LYS A 1 -16.96 26.42 -9.00
C LYS A 1 -16.24 26.48 -7.66
N GLY A 2 -16.09 25.35 -6.98
CA GLY A 2 -15.31 25.28 -5.73
C GLY A 2 -13.84 25.20 -6.09
N VAL A 3 -13.04 26.16 -5.61
CA VAL A 3 -11.58 26.09 -5.73
C VAL A 3 -11.12 24.94 -4.83
N TYR A 4 -10.37 24.00 -5.38
CA TYR A 4 -9.67 22.99 -4.57
C TYR A 4 -8.68 23.73 -3.68
N ILE A 5 -8.97 23.78 -2.39
CA ILE A 5 -8.04 24.34 -1.40
C ILE A 5 -7.18 23.17 -0.95
N ASP A 6 -5.93 23.20 -1.39
CA ASP A 6 -4.93 22.27 -0.89
C ASP A 6 -4.80 22.44 0.62
N ARG A 7 -5.15 21.38 1.35
CA ARG A 7 -5.15 21.34 2.82
C ARG A 7 -3.76 21.08 3.39
N HIS A 8 -2.75 20.90 2.54
CA HIS A 8 -1.37 20.59 2.91
C HIS A 8 -0.78 21.59 3.92
N GLU A 9 -1.09 22.88 3.75
CA GLU A 9 -0.59 23.98 4.59
C GLU A 9 -1.39 24.23 5.88
N ARG A 10 -2.39 23.40 6.19
CA ARG A 10 -3.09 23.52 7.47
C ARG A 10 -2.13 23.23 8.62
N LYS A 11 -2.23 24.02 9.70
CA LYS A 11 -1.35 23.91 10.87
C LYS A 11 -1.31 22.49 11.47
N ASP A 12 -2.44 21.80 11.49
CA ASP A 12 -2.52 20.42 12.01
C ASP A 12 -1.82 19.41 11.09
N MET A 13 -1.92 19.59 9.77
CA MET A 13 -1.22 18.77 8.77
C MET A 13 0.29 18.99 8.79
N VAL A 14 0.74 20.24 8.92
CA VAL A 14 2.16 20.58 9.10
C VAL A 14 2.69 19.93 10.38
N ALA A 15 2.01 20.10 11.51
CA ALA A 15 2.42 19.51 12.78
C ALA A 15 2.44 17.97 12.74
N TYR A 16 1.51 17.33 12.02
CA TYR A 16 1.53 15.89 11.80
C TYR A 16 2.77 15.46 10.99
N ARG A 17 3.07 16.15 9.87
CA ARG A 17 4.25 15.85 9.03
C ARG A 17 5.56 16.01 9.80
N GLU A 18 5.69 17.06 10.61
CA GLU A 18 6.86 17.27 11.46
C GLU A 18 7.06 16.12 12.47
N ARG A 19 5.98 15.67 13.11
CA ARG A 19 6.02 14.48 14.01
C ARG A 19 6.40 13.22 13.24
N PHE A 20 5.79 12.99 12.08
CA PHE A 20 6.08 11.84 11.24
C PHE A 20 7.56 11.80 10.84
N VAL A 21 8.11 12.90 10.33
CA VAL A 21 9.53 13.01 9.95
C VAL A 21 10.44 12.80 11.16
N LYS A 22 10.08 13.33 12.33
CA LYS A 22 10.86 13.12 13.56
C LYS A 22 10.92 11.65 13.96
N ILE A 23 9.79 10.94 13.90
CA ILE A 23 9.72 9.49 14.19
C ILE A 23 10.57 8.72 13.17
N LEU A 24 10.38 8.98 11.88
CA LEU A 24 11.11 8.29 10.82
C LEU A 24 12.63 8.51 10.93
N LYS A 25 13.06 9.74 11.25
CA LYS A 25 14.48 10.05 11.53
C LYS A 25 15.03 9.29 12.73
N GLY A 26 14.22 9.05 13.76
CA GLY A 26 14.62 8.27 14.93
C GLY A 26 14.81 6.78 14.63
N LEU A 27 14.03 6.24 13.68
CA LEU A 27 14.13 4.85 13.24
C LEU A 27 15.24 4.63 12.19
N TRP A 28 15.56 5.66 11.41
CA TRP A 28 16.52 5.56 10.30
C TRP A 28 17.88 4.92 10.63
N PRO A 29 18.49 5.14 11.81
CA PRO A 29 19.73 4.47 12.19
C PRO A 29 19.64 2.93 12.22
N PHE A 30 18.45 2.38 12.46
CA PHE A 30 18.19 0.94 12.51
C PHE A 30 17.75 0.38 11.15
N VAL A 31 17.27 1.23 10.24
CA VAL A 31 16.82 0.83 8.90
C VAL A 31 17.99 0.33 8.06
N ILE A 32 17.80 -0.82 7.43
CA ILE A 32 18.75 -1.40 6.48
C ILE A 32 18.58 -0.72 5.14
N GLU A 33 19.72 -0.40 4.56
CA GLU A 33 19.80 0.19 3.23
C GLU A 33 20.36 -0.87 2.28
N PHE A 34 19.85 -0.87 1.06
CA PHE A 34 20.20 -1.84 0.03
C PHE A 34 20.76 -1.10 -1.19
N GLU A 35 21.66 -1.76 -1.88
CA GLU A 35 22.08 -1.40 -3.24
C GLU A 35 21.01 -1.85 -4.25
N ASP A 36 21.11 -1.35 -5.47
CA ASP A 36 20.16 -1.65 -6.55
C ASP A 36 20.14 -3.13 -6.93
N ASP A 37 21.21 -3.87 -6.65
CA ASP A 37 21.31 -5.32 -6.85
C ASP A 37 20.74 -6.15 -5.68
N GLY A 38 20.26 -5.48 -4.63
CA GLY A 38 19.72 -6.11 -3.42
C GLY A 38 20.77 -6.51 -2.38
N SER A 39 22.05 -6.21 -2.61
CA SER A 39 23.07 -6.36 -1.58
C SER A 39 22.89 -5.31 -0.48
N ARG A 40 23.27 -5.67 0.76
CA ARG A 40 23.15 -4.77 1.91
C ARG A 40 24.25 -3.72 1.86
N LYS A 41 23.87 -2.45 1.96
CA LYS A 41 24.81 -1.34 2.12
C LYS A 41 25.55 -1.44 3.44
N GLU A 42 26.86 -1.17 3.40
CA GLU A 42 27.64 -1.06 4.62
C GLU A 42 27.16 0.16 5.41
N LYS A 43 26.68 -0.09 6.62
CA LYS A 43 26.13 0.92 7.51
C LYS A 43 26.51 0.59 8.94
N THR A 44 26.96 1.59 9.69
CA THR A 44 27.18 1.43 11.12
C THR A 44 25.86 1.49 11.86
N TYR A 45 25.49 0.39 12.52
CA TYR A 45 24.27 0.31 13.30
C TYR A 45 24.50 0.71 14.76
N PRO A 46 23.46 1.18 15.46
CA PRO A 46 23.53 1.40 16.90
C PRO A 46 23.98 0.14 17.66
N MET A 47 24.60 0.34 18.83
CA MET A 47 25.10 -0.75 19.66
C MET A 47 23.99 -1.76 19.99
N ARG A 48 24.28 -3.06 19.85
CA ARG A 48 23.34 -4.19 20.04
C ARG A 48 22.21 -4.29 19.01
N CYS A 49 22.30 -3.57 17.89
CA CYS A 49 21.38 -3.72 16.76
C CYS A 49 21.79 -4.94 15.93
N GLU A 50 21.19 -6.09 16.24
CA GLU A 50 21.58 -7.40 15.70
C GLU A 50 20.34 -8.19 15.25
N VAL A 51 20.49 -8.97 14.18
CA VAL A 51 19.40 -9.80 13.65
C VAL A 51 19.01 -10.83 14.70
N GLY A 52 17.72 -10.91 15.04
CA GLY A 52 17.20 -11.78 16.09
C GLY A 52 17.43 -11.28 17.52
N GLY A 53 18.18 -10.18 17.71
CA GLY A 53 18.47 -9.58 19.00
C GLY A 53 17.27 -8.88 19.65
N LEU A 54 17.54 -8.24 20.79
CA LEU A 54 16.56 -7.37 21.48
C LEU A 54 16.26 -6.09 20.70
N THR A 55 17.29 -5.53 20.06
CA THR A 55 17.16 -4.42 19.12
C THR A 55 17.48 -4.95 17.74
N ARG A 56 16.47 -5.03 16.89
CA ARG A 56 16.60 -5.64 15.57
C ARG A 56 16.78 -4.57 14.50
N PRO A 57 17.58 -4.84 13.47
CA PRO A 57 17.60 -3.98 12.30
C PRO A 57 16.23 -4.01 11.59
N ILE A 58 15.87 -2.88 11.01
CA ILE A 58 14.55 -2.63 10.42
C ILE A 58 14.62 -2.76 8.91
N ILE A 59 13.67 -3.49 8.31
CA ILE A 59 13.43 -3.49 6.87
C ILE A 59 12.25 -2.58 6.58
N LEU A 60 12.48 -1.58 5.72
CA LEU A 60 11.43 -0.71 5.21
C LEU A 60 10.66 -1.44 4.11
N ILE A 61 9.34 -1.53 4.27
CA ILE A 61 8.42 -2.10 3.28
C ILE A 61 7.44 -1.00 2.91
N ILE A 62 7.40 -0.64 1.63
CA ILE A 62 6.54 0.42 1.10
C ILE A 62 5.35 -0.22 0.41
N TYR A 63 4.18 0.37 0.58
CA TYR A 63 2.95 -0.08 -0.05
C TYR A 63 2.41 0.98 -1.01
N ASP A 64 1.93 0.55 -2.17
CA ASP A 64 1.17 1.41 -3.09
C ASP A 64 0.18 0.62 -3.94
N GLU A 65 -0.78 1.33 -4.52
CA GLU A 65 -1.87 0.81 -5.34
C GLU A 65 -1.87 1.51 -6.70
N SER A 66 -1.83 0.74 -7.79
CA SER A 66 -1.95 1.29 -9.15
C SER A 66 -3.15 0.70 -9.86
N THR A 67 -3.88 1.56 -10.57
CA THR A 67 -5.10 1.18 -11.27
C THR A 67 -4.95 1.37 -12.77
N PHE A 68 -5.24 0.30 -13.52
CA PHE A 68 -5.17 0.23 -14.97
C PHE A 68 -6.54 -0.05 -15.56
N SER A 69 -6.96 0.73 -16.54
CA SER A 69 -8.27 0.58 -17.20
C SER A 69 -8.09 0.12 -18.65
N SER A 70 -9.01 -0.69 -19.18
CA SER A 70 -8.93 -1.22 -20.55
C SER A 70 -8.85 -0.12 -21.62
N ASN A 71 -9.43 1.05 -21.35
CA ASN A 71 -9.47 2.16 -22.28
C ASN A 71 -8.46 3.27 -21.94
N ASP A 72 -7.45 3.02 -21.11
CA ASP A 72 -6.35 3.96 -20.82
C ASP A 72 -5.35 4.08 -22.00
N LEU A 73 -5.79 3.76 -23.22
CA LEU A 73 -5.05 3.76 -24.47
C LEU A 73 -4.51 5.16 -24.85
N TRP A 74 -3.66 5.18 -25.88
CA TRP A 74 -2.94 6.36 -26.36
C TRP A 74 -3.83 7.60 -26.51
N ARG A 75 -3.41 8.69 -25.86
CA ARG A 75 -4.12 9.97 -25.90
C ARG A 75 -4.05 10.60 -27.29
N GLN A 76 -3.03 10.28 -28.08
CA GLN A 76 -2.74 10.83 -29.39
C GLN A 76 -2.75 9.72 -30.46
N ALA A 77 -3.20 10.05 -31.66
CA ALA A 77 -3.17 9.18 -32.82
C ALA A 77 -3.09 10.03 -34.09
N TRP A 78 -2.37 9.53 -35.09
CA TRP A 78 -2.32 10.16 -36.41
C TRP A 78 -3.54 9.73 -37.21
N VAL A 79 -4.31 10.70 -37.70
CA VAL A 79 -5.51 10.46 -38.50
C VAL A 79 -5.39 11.16 -39.84
N LYS A 80 -5.97 10.55 -40.87
CA LYS A 80 -6.12 11.19 -42.18
C LYS A 80 -6.97 12.44 -42.03
N GLN A 81 -6.62 13.50 -42.76
CA GLN A 81 -7.40 14.74 -42.79
C GLN A 81 -8.86 14.44 -43.18
N GLY A 82 -9.81 14.92 -42.36
CA GLY A 82 -11.24 14.66 -42.51
C GLY A 82 -11.76 13.40 -41.81
N SER A 83 -10.90 12.60 -41.18
CA SER A 83 -11.32 11.44 -40.37
C SER A 83 -11.39 11.76 -38.88
N GLN A 84 -12.27 11.08 -38.15
CA GLN A 84 -12.36 11.14 -36.70
C GLN A 84 -12.21 9.74 -36.10
N ILE A 85 -11.50 9.64 -34.97
CA ILE A 85 -11.44 8.39 -34.20
C ILE A 85 -12.61 8.39 -33.22
N ILE A 86 -13.45 7.35 -33.30
CA ILE A 86 -14.45 7.07 -32.28
C ILE A 86 -13.76 6.34 -31.13
N ARG A 87 -13.94 6.85 -29.90
CA ARG A 87 -13.41 6.24 -28.68
C ARG A 87 -14.55 5.80 -27.77
N PRO A 88 -14.38 4.69 -27.03
CA PRO A 88 -15.29 4.37 -25.93
C PRO A 88 -15.37 5.53 -24.94
N LYS A 89 -16.59 5.89 -24.51
CA LYS A 89 -16.83 7.03 -23.62
C LYS A 89 -16.39 6.77 -22.17
N GLY A 90 -16.26 5.50 -21.76
CA GLY A 90 -15.88 5.09 -20.41
C GLY A 90 -14.46 4.51 -20.32
N ARG A 91 -13.96 4.33 -19.11
CA ARG A 91 -12.63 3.74 -18.83
C ARG A 91 -12.53 2.24 -19.15
N GLY A 92 -13.66 1.57 -19.40
CA GLY A 92 -13.70 0.13 -19.58
C GLY A 92 -13.62 -0.62 -18.25
N GLN A 93 -13.23 -1.89 -18.28
CA GLN A 93 -12.95 -2.64 -17.06
C GLN A 93 -11.62 -2.19 -16.46
N GLY A 94 -11.53 -2.23 -15.13
CA GLY A 94 -10.33 -1.83 -14.41
C GLY A 94 -9.69 -2.98 -13.66
N ILE A 95 -8.37 -2.91 -13.50
CA ILE A 95 -7.59 -3.78 -12.62
C ILE A 95 -6.77 -2.87 -11.70
N THR A 96 -7.01 -3.00 -10.41
CA THR A 96 -6.16 -2.42 -9.37
C THR A 96 -5.12 -3.47 -8.98
N VAL A 97 -3.86 -3.07 -9.00
CA VAL A 97 -2.71 -3.84 -8.54
C VAL A 97 -2.31 -3.25 -7.21
N SER A 98 -2.34 -4.07 -6.17
CA SER A 98 -1.95 -3.72 -4.82
C SER A 98 -0.67 -4.49 -4.46
N GLU A 99 0.39 -3.79 -4.07
CA GLU A 99 1.72 -4.41 -3.93
C GLU A 99 2.55 -3.82 -2.78
N PHE A 100 3.39 -4.69 -2.19
CA PHE A 100 4.40 -4.33 -1.20
C PHE A 100 5.80 -4.44 -1.80
N LEU A 101 6.58 -3.38 -1.64
CA LEU A 101 7.89 -3.19 -2.21
C LEU A 101 8.95 -3.05 -1.12
N LEU A 102 10.07 -3.71 -1.35
CA LEU A 102 11.34 -3.44 -0.70
C LEU A 102 12.09 -2.40 -1.54
N PRO A 103 13.11 -1.72 -0.98
CA PRO A 103 13.89 -0.73 -1.73
C PRO A 103 14.49 -1.21 -3.06
N TRP A 104 14.70 -2.52 -3.25
CA TRP A 104 15.35 -3.09 -4.44
C TRP A 104 14.47 -4.08 -5.24
N GLN A 105 13.34 -4.54 -4.67
CA GLN A 105 12.49 -5.55 -5.33
C GLN A 105 11.08 -5.60 -4.70
N ARG A 106 10.22 -6.47 -5.23
CA ARG A 106 8.94 -6.80 -4.57
C ARG A 106 9.16 -7.63 -3.32
N LEU A 107 8.31 -7.47 -2.31
CA LEU A 107 8.29 -8.39 -1.19
C LEU A 107 7.85 -9.78 -1.68
N SER A 108 8.75 -10.76 -1.60
CA SER A 108 8.52 -12.11 -2.10
C SER A 108 9.31 -13.18 -1.35
N LEU A 109 8.95 -14.44 -1.59
CA LEU A 109 9.65 -15.63 -1.12
C LEU A 109 10.62 -16.19 -2.18
N ASP A 110 11.08 -15.37 -3.13
CA ASP A 110 11.94 -15.84 -4.22
C ASP A 110 13.28 -16.39 -3.73
N GLY A 111 13.77 -15.91 -2.57
CA GLY A 111 14.97 -16.41 -1.91
C GLY A 111 14.80 -17.73 -1.14
N ILE A 112 13.58 -18.27 -1.02
CA ILE A 112 13.30 -19.54 -0.31
C ILE A 112 13.28 -20.70 -1.31
N SER A 113 13.71 -21.90 -0.88
CA SER A 113 13.69 -23.08 -1.75
C SER A 113 12.28 -23.43 -2.21
N GLN A 114 12.15 -24.07 -3.39
CA GLN A 114 10.84 -24.47 -3.92
C GLN A 114 10.14 -25.50 -3.02
N GLN A 115 10.91 -26.38 -2.37
CA GLN A 115 10.39 -27.40 -1.46
C GLN A 115 9.76 -26.79 -0.21
N GLU A 116 10.44 -25.83 0.42
CA GLU A 116 9.89 -25.07 1.55
C GLU A 116 8.66 -24.27 1.12
N ARG A 117 8.70 -23.63 -0.06
CA ARG A 117 7.55 -22.90 -0.61
C ARG A 117 6.32 -23.77 -0.83
N GLN A 118 6.47 -25.01 -1.31
CA GLN A 118 5.33 -25.92 -1.52
C GLN A 118 4.66 -26.33 -0.21
N ALA A 119 5.40 -26.36 0.90
CA ALA A 119 4.86 -26.63 2.22
C ALA A 119 4.15 -25.41 2.83
N LEU A 120 4.50 -24.20 2.38
CA LEU A 120 3.88 -22.96 2.80
C LEU A 120 2.60 -22.75 1.98
N CYS A 121 1.44 -22.68 2.63
CA CYS A 121 0.18 -22.30 1.98
C CYS A 121 0.12 -20.79 1.66
N LEU A 122 1.22 -20.20 1.18
CA LEU A 122 1.37 -18.79 0.87
C LEU A 122 1.78 -18.60 -0.59
N PRO A 123 1.33 -17.51 -1.24
CA PRO A 123 1.82 -17.15 -2.56
C PRO A 123 3.29 -16.71 -2.49
N THR A 124 3.98 -16.77 -3.62
CA THR A 124 5.36 -16.29 -3.71
C THR A 124 5.47 -14.79 -3.50
N GLN A 125 4.47 -14.01 -3.95
CA GLN A 125 4.46 -12.55 -3.90
C GLN A 125 3.21 -12.05 -3.19
N VAL A 126 3.29 -10.86 -2.60
CA VAL A 126 2.19 -10.20 -1.89
C VAL A 126 1.26 -9.45 -2.86
N THR A 127 1.30 -9.71 -4.15
CA THR A 127 0.54 -8.98 -5.18
C THR A 127 -0.93 -9.38 -5.16
N ILE A 128 -1.83 -8.40 -5.06
CA ILE A 128 -3.26 -8.61 -5.30
C ILE A 128 -3.69 -7.92 -6.60
N LEU A 129 -4.28 -8.70 -7.51
CA LEU A 129 -4.94 -8.21 -8.71
C LEU A 129 -6.44 -8.14 -8.48
N PHE A 130 -6.95 -6.94 -8.24
CA PHE A 130 -8.34 -6.69 -7.98
C PHE A 130 -9.03 -6.12 -9.21
N LYS A 131 -9.96 -6.87 -9.80
CA LYS A 131 -10.75 -6.39 -10.95
C LYS A 131 -11.91 -5.53 -10.42
N TYR A 132 -12.03 -4.28 -10.85
CA TYR A 132 -13.16 -3.41 -10.50
C TYR A 132 -13.97 -3.02 -11.75
N GLY A 133 -15.28 -2.86 -11.58
CA GLY A 133 -16.22 -2.61 -12.69
C GLY A 133 -17.68 -2.79 -12.26
N ARG A 134 -18.63 -2.76 -13.21
CA ARG A 134 -20.08 -2.83 -12.92
C ARG A 134 -20.52 -4.02 -12.03
N GLU A 135 -19.78 -5.11 -12.06
CA GLU A 135 -20.11 -6.37 -11.36
C GLU A 135 -19.23 -6.61 -10.11
N ASN A 136 -18.17 -5.82 -9.91
CA ASN A 136 -17.21 -6.02 -8.82
C ASN A 136 -17.19 -4.82 -7.86
N SER A 137 -16.94 -5.06 -6.58
CA SER A 137 -16.82 -4.02 -5.54
C SER A 137 -15.59 -3.13 -5.75
N TYR A 138 -15.40 -2.14 -4.88
CA TYR A 138 -14.19 -1.31 -4.84
C TYR A 138 -13.13 -1.93 -3.94
N TRP A 139 -11.88 -1.52 -4.13
CA TRP A 139 -10.81 -1.80 -3.18
C TRP A 139 -11.02 -0.98 -1.90
N GLU A 140 -11.48 -1.66 -0.86
CA GLU A 140 -11.75 -1.10 0.47
C GLU A 140 -10.67 -1.47 1.48
N GLY A 141 -10.57 -0.71 2.59
CA GLY A 141 -9.56 -0.93 3.63
C GLY A 141 -9.57 -2.34 4.26
N GLY A 142 -10.72 -3.04 4.24
CA GLY A 142 -10.78 -4.44 4.66
C GLY A 142 -9.88 -5.36 3.82
N HIS A 143 -9.81 -5.14 2.50
CA HIS A 143 -8.94 -5.91 1.62
C HIS A 143 -7.46 -5.63 1.89
N LEU A 144 -7.11 -4.37 2.18
CA LEU A 144 -5.76 -4.01 2.59
C LEU A 144 -5.37 -4.70 3.90
N VAL A 145 -6.25 -4.66 4.91
CA VAL A 145 -6.00 -5.33 6.20
C VAL A 145 -5.73 -6.81 5.97
N GLN A 146 -6.58 -7.50 5.19
CA GLN A 146 -6.37 -8.90 4.85
C GLN A 146 -5.03 -9.13 4.14
N GLN A 147 -4.71 -8.34 3.12
CA GLN A 147 -3.43 -8.47 2.42
C GLN A 147 -2.22 -8.25 3.35
N VAL A 148 -2.30 -7.30 4.28
CA VAL A 148 -1.23 -7.07 5.28
C VAL A 148 -1.10 -8.26 6.22
N THR A 149 -2.20 -8.71 6.82
CA THR A 149 -2.18 -9.70 7.90
C THR A 149 -1.99 -11.12 7.40
N GLU A 150 -2.57 -11.47 6.26
CA GLU A 150 -2.56 -12.83 5.72
C GLU A 150 -1.40 -13.08 4.78
N LEU A 151 -0.85 -12.03 4.13
CA LEU A 151 0.22 -12.17 3.14
C LEU A 151 1.49 -11.40 3.52
N ALA A 152 1.41 -10.08 3.68
CA ALA A 152 2.60 -9.23 3.80
C ALA A 152 3.44 -9.56 5.05
N ILE A 153 2.81 -9.66 6.21
CA ILE A 153 3.49 -9.97 7.47
C ILE A 153 4.08 -11.39 7.44
N PRO A 154 3.32 -12.46 7.11
CA PRO A 154 3.88 -13.81 7.02
C PRO A 154 5.04 -13.92 6.02
N ILE A 155 4.90 -13.32 4.84
CA ILE A 155 5.93 -13.37 3.80
C ILE A 155 7.19 -12.61 4.27
N ALA A 156 7.05 -11.44 4.88
CA ALA A 156 8.18 -10.69 5.41
C ALA A 156 8.93 -11.46 6.51
N GLN A 157 8.20 -12.07 7.45
CA GLN A 157 8.78 -12.87 8.53
C GLN A 157 9.54 -14.10 8.03
N LEU A 158 9.03 -14.74 6.97
CA LEU A 158 9.68 -15.89 6.34
C LEU A 158 10.90 -15.49 5.51
N ALA A 159 10.80 -14.42 4.72
CA ALA A 159 11.89 -13.93 3.88
C ALA A 159 13.03 -13.33 4.71
N TYR A 160 12.71 -12.67 5.83
CA TYR A 160 13.65 -11.94 6.67
C TYR A 160 13.45 -12.27 8.16
N PRO A 161 13.79 -13.50 8.59
CA PRO A 161 13.65 -13.90 9.98
C PRO A 161 14.57 -13.07 10.89
N GLY A 162 14.06 -12.67 12.07
CA GLY A 162 14.83 -11.92 13.06
C GLY A 162 14.98 -10.42 12.78
N TYR A 163 14.37 -9.92 11.70
CA TYR A 163 14.26 -8.49 11.43
C TYR A 163 13.00 -7.90 12.05
N GLU A 164 12.97 -6.57 12.15
CA GLU A 164 11.76 -5.80 12.41
C GLU A 164 11.30 -5.12 11.12
N PHE A 165 10.00 -4.88 10.97
CA PHE A 165 9.42 -4.37 9.72
C PHE A 165 8.75 -3.02 9.95
N LEU A 166 9.15 -2.03 9.15
CA LEU A 166 8.49 -0.74 9.10
C LEU A 166 7.68 -0.66 7.81
N PHE A 167 6.36 -0.74 7.93
CA PHE A 167 5.45 -0.57 6.80
C PHE A 167 5.14 0.92 6.60
N LEU A 168 5.32 1.40 5.37
CA LEU A 168 5.03 2.77 4.96
C LEU A 168 3.86 2.79 3.98
N PHE A 169 2.83 3.54 4.33
CA PHE A 169 1.61 3.74 3.55
C PHE A 169 1.46 5.23 3.23
N ASP A 170 0.73 5.54 2.15
CA ASP A 170 0.21 6.88 1.94
C ASP A 170 -1.06 7.12 2.78
N ASN A 171 -1.61 8.33 2.72
CA ASN A 171 -2.84 8.70 3.44
C ASN A 171 -4.09 8.57 2.56
N SER A 172 -4.15 7.57 1.68
CA SER A 172 -5.38 7.29 0.93
C SER A 172 -6.56 7.01 1.87
N SER A 173 -7.78 7.25 1.40
CA SER A 173 -8.98 7.04 2.22
C SER A 173 -9.19 5.56 2.59
N SER A 174 -8.71 4.62 1.77
CA SER A 174 -8.76 3.18 2.07
C SER A 174 -7.84 2.82 3.24
N HIS A 175 -6.72 3.52 3.42
CA HIS A 175 -5.76 3.27 4.51
C HIS A 175 -6.25 3.82 5.85
N GLY A 176 -7.07 4.88 5.82
CA GLY A 176 -7.72 5.47 6.98
C GLY A 176 -9.02 4.78 7.41
N ALA A 177 -9.29 3.57 6.90
CA ALA A 177 -10.53 2.86 7.21
C ALA A 177 -10.60 2.52 8.72
N PHE A 178 -11.77 2.76 9.30
CA PHE A 178 -12.01 2.39 10.69
C PHE A 178 -12.29 0.88 10.80
N ALA A 179 -12.04 0.32 11.98
CA ALA A 179 -12.36 -1.08 12.26
C ALA A 179 -13.84 -1.41 11.95
N GLN A 180 -14.11 -2.65 11.56
CA GLN A 180 -15.45 -3.10 11.11
C GLN A 180 -16.57 -2.88 12.14
N GLY A 181 -16.23 -2.68 13.42
CA GLY A 181 -17.16 -2.33 14.51
C GLY A 181 -16.99 -0.93 15.08
N ALA A 182 -16.20 -0.06 14.45
CA ALA A 182 -15.98 1.30 14.94
C ALA A 182 -17.29 2.10 14.92
N LEU A 183 -17.56 2.81 16.01
CA LEU A 183 -18.68 3.74 16.10
C LEU A 183 -18.39 4.94 15.20
N LEU A 184 -19.00 4.91 14.02
CA LEU A 184 -18.91 5.98 13.05
C LEU A 184 -20.15 6.83 13.14
N ALA A 185 -20.00 8.11 13.48
CA ALA A 185 -21.11 9.05 13.55
C ALA A 185 -21.92 9.09 12.24
N GLN A 186 -21.27 8.91 11.09
CA GLN A 186 -21.90 8.77 9.76
C GLN A 186 -22.82 7.54 9.63
N ASN A 187 -22.61 6.50 10.43
CA ASN A 187 -23.42 5.28 10.47
C ASN A 187 -24.40 5.27 11.65
N MET A 188 -24.40 6.31 12.49
CA MET A 188 -25.32 6.43 13.61
C MET A 188 -26.61 7.13 13.17
N SER A 189 -27.75 6.54 13.51
CA SER A 189 -29.06 7.15 13.30
C SER A 189 -29.27 8.33 14.25
N LEU A 190 -29.76 9.46 13.73
CA LEU A 190 -30.01 10.69 14.51
C LEU A 190 -31.17 10.56 15.51
N GLY A 191 -32.09 9.61 15.29
CA GLY A 191 -33.24 9.36 16.17
C GLY A 191 -33.74 7.91 16.14
N PRO A 192 -34.68 7.54 17.02
CA PRO A 192 -35.28 6.21 17.04
C PRO A 192 -36.19 6.04 15.80
N GLY A 193 -35.91 5.03 14.96
CA GLY A 193 -36.74 4.76 13.77
C GLY A 193 -36.10 4.03 12.59
N GLY A 194 -34.83 3.59 12.67
CA GLY A 194 -34.15 2.87 11.60
C GLY A 194 -33.31 3.78 10.68
N LYS A 195 -32.81 3.21 9.56
CA LYS A 195 -31.77 3.81 8.70
C LYS A 195 -32.19 5.19 8.15
N GLN A 196 -31.71 6.24 8.82
CA GLN A 196 -31.62 7.59 8.28
C GLN A 196 -30.13 7.93 8.22
N ASN A 197 -29.51 7.71 7.06
CA ASN A 197 -28.13 8.13 6.84
C ASN A 197 -28.09 9.66 6.72
N TRP A 198 -27.12 10.29 7.38
CA TRP A 198 -26.84 11.71 7.19
C TRP A 198 -25.84 11.86 6.03
N LEU A 199 -26.30 12.58 4.98
CA LEU A 199 -25.75 12.80 3.63
C LEU A 199 -26.22 11.82 2.54
#